data_AF-A0A2H0MXN5-F1
#
_entry.id   AF-A0A2H0MXN5-F1
#
_cell.length_a   1.000
_cell.length_b   1.000
_cell.length_c   1.000
_cell.angle_alpha   90.00
_cell.angle_beta   90.00
_cell.angle_gamma   90.00
#
_symmetry.space_group_name_H-M   'P 1'
#
loop_
_entity.id
_entity.type
_entity.pdbx_description
1 polymer ?
#
loop_
_entity_poly.entity_id
_entity_poly.type
_entity_poly.pdbx_seq_one_letter_code
_entity_poly.pdbx_strand_id
1 'polypeptide(L)' 'MTKLITNRELAGLTLRELQGLFRRIFNELAQSDPGTPQRRNSLASLENIQREINRRYARQWNPGAGL' A
#
# COMPACT_ATOMS: atom_id res chain seq x y z
N MET A 1 3.27 -13.03 4.31
CA MET A 1 1.83 -13.37 4.26
C MET A 1 1.48 -13.79 2.83
N THR A 2 0.72 -14.86 2.61
CA THR A 2 0.26 -15.25 1.25
C THR A 2 -0.99 -14.49 0.81
N LYS A 3 -1.60 -13.66 1.66
CA LYS A 3 -2.87 -13.00 1.38
C LYS A 3 -2.67 -11.69 0.63
N LEU A 4 -3.37 -11.54 -0.49
CA LEU A 4 -3.50 -10.27 -1.22
C LEU A 4 -4.31 -9.26 -0.40
N ILE A 5 -3.79 -8.05 -0.23
CA ILE A 5 -4.47 -6.96 0.46
C ILE A 5 -5.24 -6.13 -0.57
N THR A 6 -6.55 -5.99 -0.34
CA THR A 6 -7.47 -5.31 -1.26
C THR A 6 -7.68 -3.85 -0.88
N ASN A 7 -8.06 -3.01 -1.85
CA ASN A 7 -8.38 -1.59 -1.61
C ASN A 7 -9.48 -1.39 -0.55
N ARG A 8 -10.43 -2.33 -0.45
CA ARG A 8 -11.50 -2.27 0.55
C ARG A 8 -10.96 -2.42 1.97
N GLU A 9 -10.02 -3.33 2.17
CA GLU A 9 -9.34 -3.51 3.47
C GLU A 9 -8.50 -2.28 3.84
N LEU A 10 -7.88 -1.62 2.85
CA LEU A 10 -7.06 -0.43 3.06
C LEU A 10 -7.88 0.83 3.39
N ALA A 11 -9.12 0.92 2.94
CA ALA A 11 -9.97 2.09 3.14
C ALA A 11 -10.24 2.40 4.63
N GLY A 12 -10.24 1.38 5.50
CA GLY A 12 -10.45 1.53 6.94
C GLY A 12 -9.21 1.94 7.74
N LEU A 13 -8.03 1.95 7.11
CA LEU A 13 -6.77 2.30 7.79
C LEU A 13 -6.52 3.80 7.76
N THR A 14 -5.67 4.31 8.65
CA THR A 14 -5.11 5.66 8.63
C THR A 14 -3.86 5.74 7.74
N LEU A 15 -3.40 6.96 7.41
CA LEU A 15 -2.19 7.12 6.59
C LEU A 15 -0.94 6.51 7.25
N ARG A 16 -0.81 6.62 8.58
CA ARG A 16 0.29 6.02 9.35
C ARG A 16 0.24 4.49 9.30
N GLU A 17 -0.95 3.91 9.44
CA GLU A 17 -1.13 2.45 9.32
C GLU A 17 -0.81 1.95 7.91
N LEU A 18 -1.20 2.69 6.87
CA LEU A 18 -0.82 2.36 5.49
C LEU A 18 0.69 2.37 5.28
N GLN A 19 1.41 3.36 5.81
CA GLN A 19 2.86 3.44 5.74
C GLN A 19 3.54 2.29 6.51
N GLY A 20 3.04 1.97 7.71
CA GLY A 20 3.51 0.82 8.49
C GLY A 20 3.29 -0.50 7.77
N LEU A 21 2.10 -0.68 7.17
CA LEU A 21 1.74 -1.86 6.39
C LEU A 21 2.62 -1.99 5.13
N PHE A 22 2.86 -0.88 4.43
CA PHE A 22 3.76 -0.85 3.27
C PHE A 22 5.14 -1.38 3.64
N ARG A 23 5.74 -0.88 4.73
CA ARG A 23 7.06 -1.31 5.20
C ARG A 23 7.08 -2.80 5.54
N ARG A 24 6.02 -3.31 6.17
CA ARG A 24 5.90 -4.74 6.49
C ARG A 24 5.87 -5.60 5.22
N ILE A 25 5.00 -5.27 4.26
CA ILE A 25 4.88 -6.04 3.01
C ILE A 25 6.15 -5.93 2.16
N PHE A 26 6.83 -4.78 2.19
CA PHE A 26 8.11 -4.61 1.52
C PHE A 26 9.19 -5.57 2.08
N ASN A 27 9.26 -5.69 3.40
CA ASN A 27 10.17 -6.66 4.04
C ASN A 27 9.80 -8.10 3.69
N GLU A 28 8.51 -8.43 3.65
CA GLU A 28 8.04 -9.76 3.23
C GLU A 28 8.39 -10.05 1.76
N LEU A 29 8.31 -9.05 0.88
CA LEU A 29 8.73 -9.17 -0.52
C LEU A 29 10.24 -9.44 -0.61
N ALA A 30 11.05 -8.71 0.15
CA ALA A 30 12.50 -8.88 0.16
C ALA A 30 12.94 -10.29 0.62
N GLN A 31 12.15 -10.91 1.50
CA GLN A 31 12.37 -12.27 1.98
C GLN A 31 11.74 -13.36 1.08
N SER A 32 10.98 -12.98 0.05
CA SER A 32 10.26 -13.94 -0.80
C SER A 32 11.08 -14.41 -1.99
N ASP A 33 11.03 -15.71 -2.26
CA ASP A 33 11.69 -16.30 -3.44
C ASP A 33 11.03 -15.83 -4.75
N PRO A 34 11.82 -15.66 -5.82
CA PRO A 34 11.31 -15.39 -7.16
C PRO A 34 10.26 -16.41 -7.63
N GLY A 35 9.28 -15.96 -8.40
CA GLY A 35 8.25 -16.84 -9.00
C GLY A 35 7.18 -17.36 -8.03
N THR A 36 7.30 -17.11 -6.73
CA THR A 36 6.33 -17.61 -5.74
C THR A 36 5.00 -16.83 -5.77
N PRO A 37 3.86 -17.48 -5.47
CA PRO A 37 2.60 -16.78 -5.23
C PRO A 37 2.71 -15.69 -4.17
N GLN A 38 3.52 -15.93 -3.13
CA GLN A 38 3.85 -14.99 -2.06
C GLN A 38 4.40 -13.70 -2.65
N ARG A 39 5.44 -13.79 -3.50
CA ARG A 39 6.06 -12.63 -4.14
C ARG A 39 5.06 -11.82 -4.98
N ARG A 40 4.24 -12.52 -5.78
CA ARG A 40 3.19 -11.88 -6.60
C ARG A 40 2.16 -11.15 -5.73
N ASN A 41 1.71 -11.76 -4.65
CA ASN A 41 0.74 -11.17 -3.74
C ASN A 41 1.32 -9.99 -2.96
N SER A 42 2.59 -10.06 -2.55
CA SER A 42 3.29 -8.93 -1.92
C SER A 42 3.41 -7.75 -2.88
N LEU A 43 3.80 -7.97 -4.15
CA LEU A 43 3.86 -6.89 -5.16
C LEU A 43 2.50 -6.23 -5.37
N ALA A 44 1.44 -7.02 -5.61
CA ALA A 44 0.10 -6.49 -5.81
C ALA A 44 -0.43 -5.75 -4.57
N SER A 45 -0.09 -6.21 -3.36
CA SER A 45 -0.45 -5.53 -2.12
C SER A 45 0.27 -4.20 -1.97
N LEU A 46 1.56 -4.12 -2.30
CA LEU A 46 2.33 -2.86 -2.29
C LEU A 46 1.74 -1.83 -3.27
N GLU A 47 1.37 -2.25 -4.47
CA GLU A 47 0.72 -1.38 -5.45
C GLU A 47 -0.62 -0.84 -4.94
N ASN A 48 -1.44 -1.68 -4.31
CA ASN A 48 -2.71 -1.25 -3.73
C ASN A 48 -2.50 -0.25 -2.59
N ILE A 49 -1.53 -0.49 -1.70
CA ILE A 49 -1.20 0.41 -0.59
C ILE A 49 -0.69 1.75 -1.12
N GLN A 50 0.23 1.74 -2.08
CA GLN A 50 0.76 2.97 -2.68
C GLN A 50 -0.34 3.79 -3.37
N ARG A 51 -1.25 3.12 -4.08
CA ARG A 51 -2.40 3.78 -4.72
C ARG A 51 -3.30 4.47 -3.70
N GLU A 52 -3.59 3.81 -2.58
CA GLU A 52 -4.42 4.41 -1.52
C GLU A 52 -3.72 5.58 -0.81
N ILE A 53 -2.41 5.48 -0.55
CA ILE A 53 -1.60 6.59 -0.03
C ILE A 53 -1.68 7.80 -0.98
N ASN A 54 -1.44 7.59 -2.27
CA ASN A 54 -1.47 8.65 -3.27
C ASN A 54 -2.86 9.29 -3.36
N ARG A 55 -3.93 8.49 -3.29
CA ARG A 55 -5.32 9.00 -3.26
C ARG A 55 -5.57 9.91 -2.06
N ARG A 56 -5.00 9.60 -0.89
CA ARG A 56 -5.16 10.42 0.31
C ARG A 56 -4.40 11.72 0.23
N TYR A 57 -3.16 11.70 -0.25
CA TYR A 57 -2.41 12.92 -0.52
C TYR A 57 -3.13 13.81 -1.54
N ALA A 58 -3.67 13.23 -2.62
CA ALA A 58 -4.45 13.96 -3.61
C ALA A 58 -5.72 14.60 -3.03
N ARG A 59 -6.38 13.96 -2.06
CA ARG A 59 -7.54 14.55 -1.34
C ARG A 59 -7.14 15.66 -0.39
N GLN A 60 -5.96 15.57 0.22
CA GLN A 60 -5.43 16.59 1.13
C GLN A 60 -4.87 17.79 0.37
N TRP A 61 -4.42 17.59 -0.87
CA TRP A 61 -3.96 18.65 -1.75
C TRP A 61 -5.13 19.58 -2.11
N ASN A 62 -5.09 20.80 -1.60
CA ASN A 62 -5.99 21.88 -2.01
C ASN A 62 -5.25 22.84 -2.95
N PRO A 63 -5.51 22.81 -4.27
CA PRO A 63 -4.87 23.73 -5.21
C PRO A 63 -5.28 25.20 -5.02
N GLY A 64 -6.29 25.49 -4.18
CA GLY A 64 -6.78 26.85 -3.90
C GLY A 64 -6.13 27.55 -2.70
N ALA A 65 -5.14 26.96 -2.03
CA ALA A 65 -4.47 27.58 -0.87
C ALA A 65 -3.33 28.56 -1.24
N GLY A 66 -3.17 28.88 -2.52
CA GLY A 66 -2.14 29.79 -2.99
C GLY A 66 -2.49 30.40 -4.35
N LEU A 67 -3.43 31.35 -4.35
CA LEU A 67 -3.56 32.44 -5.32
C LEU A 67 -4.16 33.67 -4.60
#